data_AF-A0A958LBH5-F1
#
_entry.id   AF-A0A958LBH5-F1
#
_cell.length_a   1.000
_cell.length_b   1.000
_cell.length_c   1.000
_cell.angle_alpha   90.00
_cell.angle_beta   90.00
_cell.angle_gamma   90.00
#
_symmetry.space_group_name_H-M   'P 1'
#
loop_
_entity.id
_entity.type
_entity.pdbx_description
1 polymer ?
#
loop_
_entity_poly.entity_id
_entity_poly.type
_entity_poly.pdbx_seq_one_letter_code
_entity_poly.pdbx_strand_id
1 'polypeptide(L)'
;AASWLPKGTTGQVTIHSNAPGALIVNSAVYFHDCTTPEVQAAYLSRGRSGVNDGLLVGSYNTFLGTTNDLVVQSFESLTTYPVVELLSPNGVLSQVVETLVGQATKRLSLSSALFGLTPNSYGIAAVQTFDNELTTTAVRVRELAGRVDFAIAIDFE
;
A
#
# COMPACT_ATOMS: atom_id res chain seq x y z
N ALA A 1 12.71 -12.76 -12.81
CA ALA A 1 12.85 -14.22 -12.95
C ALA A 1 11.60 -14.88 -12.37
N ALA A 2 10.99 -15.83 -13.07
CA ALA A 2 9.85 -16.60 -12.58
C ALA A 2 10.31 -18.04 -12.31
N SER A 3 9.84 -18.64 -11.22
CA SER A 3 10.08 -20.04 -10.90
C SER A 3 8.73 -20.73 -10.69
N TRP A 4 8.49 -21.80 -11.44
CA TRP A 4 7.27 -22.58 -11.36
C TRP A 4 7.42 -23.67 -10.31
N LEU A 5 6.49 -23.74 -9.35
CA LEU A 5 6.49 -24.77 -8.33
C LEU A 5 5.68 -25.99 -8.80
N PRO A 6 6.19 -27.22 -8.63
CA PRO A 6 5.44 -28.43 -8.95
C PRO A 6 4.15 -28.56 -8.13
N LYS A 7 3.08 -29.03 -8.76
CA LYS A 7 1.78 -29.25 -8.09
C LYS A 7 1.90 -30.39 -7.07
N GLY A 8 1.41 -30.16 -5.85
CA GLY A 8 1.30 -31.18 -4.81
C GLY A 8 2.55 -31.35 -3.93
N THR A 9 3.57 -30.49 -4.08
CA THR A 9 4.75 -30.51 -3.22
C THR A 9 4.61 -29.54 -2.05
N THR A 10 4.95 -30.00 -0.84
CA THR A 10 5.16 -29.13 0.32
C THR A 10 6.63 -28.68 0.32
N GLY A 11 6.87 -27.40 0.59
CA GLY A 11 8.22 -26.85 0.66
C GLY A 11 8.22 -25.47 1.30
N GLN A 12 9.41 -24.87 1.37
CA GLN A 12 9.61 -23.50 1.86
C GLN A 12 10.29 -22.68 0.77
N VAL A 13 9.88 -21.42 0.64
CA VAL A 13 10.57 -20.41 -0.16
C VAL A 13 11.09 -19.36 0.80
N THR A 14 12.39 -19.05 0.70
CA THR A 14 13.00 -17.94 1.40
C THR A 14 13.30 -16.84 0.39
N ILE A 15 12.78 -15.64 0.65
CA ILE A 15 13.02 -14.46 -0.18
C ILE A 15 14.03 -13.58 0.57
N HIS A 16 15.12 -13.23 -0.09
CA HIS A 16 16.10 -12.27 0.41
C HIS A 16 15.97 -10.98 -0.41
N SER A 17 15.81 -9.85 0.27
CA SER A 17 15.85 -8.53 -0.35
C SER A 17 16.96 -7.71 0.30
N ASN A 18 17.67 -6.94 -0.51
CA ASN A 18 18.67 -5.96 -0.07
C ASN A 18 18.09 -4.53 -0.02
N ALA A 19 16.80 -4.36 -0.32
CA ALA A 19 16.12 -3.07 -0.24
C ALA A 19 15.67 -2.79 1.21
N PRO A 20 16.01 -1.63 1.79
CA PRO A 20 15.38 -1.15 3.02
C PRO A 20 13.85 -1.10 2.85
N GLY A 21 13.08 -1.56 3.84
CA GLY A 21 11.62 -1.59 3.76
C GLY A 21 11.04 -2.68 2.83
N ALA A 22 11.81 -3.73 2.53
CA ALA A 22 11.34 -4.84 1.71
C ALA A 22 10.15 -5.57 2.36
N LEU A 23 8.95 -5.27 1.85
CA LEU A 23 7.72 -5.93 2.23
C LEU A 23 7.73 -7.38 1.75
N ILE A 24 7.69 -8.34 2.68
CA ILE A 24 7.52 -9.76 2.34
C ILE A 24 6.05 -10.01 2.02
N VAL A 25 5.65 -9.57 0.81
CA VAL A 25 4.39 -9.84 0.10
C VAL A 25 3.12 -9.24 0.72
N ASN A 26 2.63 -8.15 0.13
CA ASN A 26 1.20 -7.84 0.14
C ASN A 26 0.59 -8.29 -1.20
N SER A 27 0.08 -9.52 -1.25
CA SER A 27 -0.55 -10.07 -2.45
C SER A 27 -2.03 -9.75 -2.44
N ALA A 28 -2.46 -8.80 -3.27
CA ALA A 28 -3.86 -8.56 -3.58
C ALA A 28 -4.23 -9.34 -4.86
N VAL A 29 -4.98 -10.43 -4.72
CA VAL A 29 -5.52 -11.20 -5.85
C VAL A 29 -6.95 -10.76 -6.08
N TYR A 30 -7.23 -10.26 -7.28
CA TYR A 30 -8.57 -9.88 -7.70
C TYR A 30 -9.18 -11.03 -8.50
N PHE A 31 -10.35 -11.49 -8.09
CA PHE A 31 -11.18 -12.42 -8.85
C PHE A 31 -12.18 -11.60 -9.65
N HIS A 32 -12.19 -11.76 -10.96
CA HIS A 32 -13.18 -11.13 -11.84
C HIS A 32 -14.05 -12.21 -12.49
N ASP A 33 -15.29 -11.87 -12.81
CA ASP A 33 -16.10 -12.71 -13.69
C ASP A 33 -15.47 -12.71 -15.09
N CYS A 34 -15.39 -13.85 -15.77
CA CYS A 34 -14.89 -13.89 -17.15
C CYS A 34 -15.95 -13.41 -18.17
N THR A 35 -17.22 -13.30 -17.74
CA THR A 35 -18.37 -12.93 -18.56
C THR A 35 -18.82 -11.48 -18.36
N THR A 36 -18.48 -10.87 -17.22
CA THR A 36 -18.69 -9.44 -16.93
C THR A 36 -17.38 -8.81 -16.43
N PRO A 37 -17.07 -7.52 -16.72
CA PRO A 37 -15.81 -6.89 -16.30
C PRO A 37 -15.71 -6.57 -14.79
N GLU A 38 -16.53 -7.22 -13.96
CA GLU A 38 -16.76 -6.94 -12.55
C GLU A 38 -15.83 -7.78 -11.65
N VAL A 39 -15.31 -7.17 -10.58
CA VAL A 39 -14.50 -7.87 -9.57
C VAL A 39 -15.44 -8.49 -8.55
N GLN A 40 -15.42 -9.82 -8.43
CA GLN A 40 -16.27 -10.57 -7.51
C GLN A 40 -15.69 -10.66 -6.08
N ALA A 41 -14.37 -10.75 -5.96
CA ALA A 41 -13.69 -10.86 -4.67
C ALA A 41 -12.24 -10.36 -4.76
N ALA A 42 -11.70 -9.92 -3.62
CA ALA A 42 -10.29 -9.63 -3.45
C ALA A 42 -9.75 -10.43 -2.27
N TYR A 43 -8.62 -11.10 -2.45
CA TYR A 43 -7.87 -11.74 -1.37
C TYR A 43 -6.59 -10.96 -1.09
N LEU A 44 -6.35 -10.65 0.18
CA LEU A 44 -5.14 -9.98 0.64
C LEU A 44 -4.32 -10.94 1.50
N SER A 45 -3.13 -11.31 1.04
CA SER A 45 -2.12 -11.92 1.90
C SER A 45 -1.26 -10.82 2.48
N ARG A 46 -1.33 -10.61 3.80
CA ARG A 46 -0.52 -9.60 4.50
C ARG A 46 0.89 -10.15 4.71
N GLY A 47 1.86 -9.31 4.37
CA GLY A 47 3.26 -9.57 4.61
C GLY A 47 3.69 -8.90 5.91
N ARG A 48 4.48 -9.60 6.73
CA ARG A 48 5.05 -8.98 7.94
C ARG A 48 6.03 -7.89 7.52
N SER A 49 5.82 -6.67 8.00
CA SER A 49 6.82 -5.61 7.92
C SER A 49 8.05 -5.98 8.76
N GLY A 50 9.25 -5.73 8.24
CA GLY A 50 10.48 -5.89 9.02
C GLY A 50 10.45 -4.90 10.18
N VAL A 51 10.68 -5.38 11.41
CA VAL A 51 10.67 -4.56 12.64
C VAL A 51 11.59 -3.35 12.45
N ASN A 52 11.00 -2.18 12.18
CA ASN A 52 11.73 -0.93 12.05
C ASN A 52 10.90 0.15 12.74
N ASP A 53 11.36 0.59 13.91
CA ASP A 53 10.66 1.55 14.76
C ASP A 53 10.34 2.81 13.95
N GLY A 54 9.05 3.16 13.86
CA GLY A 54 8.58 4.36 13.17
C GLY A 54 8.46 4.26 11.63
N LEU A 55 8.67 3.09 11.02
CA LEU A 55 8.43 2.89 9.58
C LEU A 55 7.23 1.97 9.36
N LEU A 56 6.11 2.55 8.90
CA LEU A 56 4.90 1.82 8.51
C LEU A 56 4.91 1.61 7.00
N VAL A 57 4.74 0.38 6.53
CA VAL A 57 4.73 0.08 5.08
C VAL A 57 3.46 -0.62 4.62
N GLY A 58 3.06 -0.28 3.40
CA GLY A 58 2.01 -0.97 2.65
C GLY A 58 2.30 -0.90 1.16
N SER A 59 1.33 -1.29 0.34
CA SER A 59 1.47 -1.21 -1.12
C SER A 59 0.43 -0.28 -1.74
N TYR A 60 0.71 0.19 -2.95
CA TYR A 60 -0.26 0.85 -3.81
C TYR A 60 -0.39 0.09 -5.14
N ASN A 61 -1.53 0.27 -5.80
CA ASN A 61 -1.80 -0.35 -7.10
C ASN A 61 -2.78 0.52 -7.91
N THR A 62 -2.41 0.89 -9.12
CA THR A 62 -3.25 1.70 -10.04
C THR A 62 -3.70 0.92 -11.28
N PHE A 63 -3.56 -0.40 -11.30
CA PHE A 63 -4.11 -1.23 -12.37
C PHE A 63 -5.63 -1.17 -12.38
N LEU A 64 -6.21 -1.35 -13.57
CA LEU A 64 -7.67 -1.39 -13.78
C LEU A 64 -8.41 -0.11 -13.34
N GLY A 65 -7.70 1.01 -13.26
CA GLY A 65 -8.26 2.29 -12.81
C GLY A 65 -8.44 2.39 -11.29
N THR A 66 -7.76 1.54 -10.52
CA THR A 66 -7.79 1.58 -9.05
C THR A 66 -7.15 2.86 -8.53
N THR A 67 -7.79 3.50 -7.55
CA THR A 67 -7.25 4.62 -6.79
C THR A 67 -6.85 4.15 -5.39
N ASN A 68 -5.90 4.86 -4.78
CA ASN A 68 -5.40 4.55 -3.44
C ASN A 68 -5.48 5.82 -2.60
N ASP A 69 -6.18 5.75 -1.49
CA ASP A 69 -6.21 6.81 -0.49
C ASP A 69 -5.52 6.33 0.78
N LEU A 70 -4.50 7.06 1.20
CA LEU A 70 -3.77 6.81 2.43
C LEU A 70 -4.39 7.61 3.56
N VAL A 71 -4.77 6.95 4.64
CA VAL A 71 -5.23 7.57 5.87
C VAL A 71 -4.13 7.45 6.89
N VAL A 72 -3.58 8.58 7.33
CA VAL A 72 -2.58 8.66 8.40
C VAL A 72 -3.24 9.27 9.62
N GLN A 73 -3.13 8.60 10.76
CA GLN A 73 -3.71 9.06 12.02
C GLN A 73 -2.64 9.14 13.09
N SER A 74 -2.60 10.29 13.77
CA SER A 74 -1.73 10.55 14.92
C SER A 74 -2.53 10.53 16.21
N PHE A 75 -1.96 9.89 17.22
CA PHE A 75 -2.49 9.92 18.60
C PHE A 75 -1.67 10.84 19.51
N GLU A 76 -0.59 11.41 18.99
CA GLU A 76 0.27 12.35 19.69
C GLU A 76 -0.45 13.64 20.06
N SER A 77 -0.07 14.25 21.18
CA SER A 77 -0.59 15.55 21.61
C SER A 77 0.13 16.74 20.94
N LEU A 78 1.33 16.50 20.43
CA LEU A 78 2.17 17.50 19.75
C LEU A 78 2.02 17.41 18.23
N THR A 79 2.62 18.37 17.53
CA THR A 79 2.65 18.33 16.06
C THR A 79 3.66 17.28 15.59
N THR A 80 3.23 16.36 14.72
CA THR A 80 4.05 15.34 14.10
C THR A 80 4.24 15.61 12.61
N TYR A 81 5.36 15.14 12.07
CA TYR A 81 5.76 15.38 10.67
C TYR A 81 6.03 14.07 9.93
N PRO A 82 5.00 13.24 9.68
CA PRO A 82 5.19 11.99 8.94
C PRO A 82 5.68 12.25 7.52
N VAL A 83 6.65 11.46 7.09
CA VAL A 83 7.17 11.46 5.73
C VAL A 83 6.51 10.32 4.96
N VAL A 84 5.73 10.65 3.94
CA VAL A 84 5.09 9.69 3.04
C VAL A 84 5.98 9.52 1.81
N GLU A 85 6.51 8.33 1.62
CA GLU A 85 7.36 7.97 0.49
C GLU A 85 6.67 6.92 -0.38
N LEU A 86 6.66 7.14 -1.70
CA LEU A 86 6.22 6.14 -2.67
C LEU A 86 7.42 5.60 -3.45
N LEU A 87 7.53 4.28 -3.48
CA LEU A 87 8.58 3.58 -4.19
C LEU A 87 7.96 2.69 -5.27
N SER A 88 8.45 2.82 -6.50
CA SER A 88 8.17 1.91 -7.59
C SER A 88 9.30 0.88 -7.73
N PRO A 89 9.13 -0.17 -8.55
CA PRO A 89 10.22 -1.06 -8.93
C PRO A 89 11.43 -0.34 -9.54
N ASN A 90 11.24 0.88 -10.07
CA ASN A 90 12.29 1.69 -10.70
C ASN A 90 12.94 2.70 -9.72
N GLY A 91 12.53 2.72 -8.46
CA GLY A 91 13.03 3.64 -7.44
C GLY A 91 11.94 4.55 -6.84
N VAL A 92 12.38 5.52 -6.06
CA VAL A 92 11.51 6.50 -5.38
C VAL A 92 10.78 7.36 -6.41
N LEU A 93 9.46 7.40 -6.31
CA LEU A 93 8.60 8.26 -7.14
C LEU A 93 8.39 9.63 -6.50
N SER A 94 8.14 9.65 -5.20
CA SER A 94 7.82 10.87 -4.46
C SER A 94 8.12 10.71 -2.99
N GLN A 95 8.45 11.82 -2.35
CA GLN A 95 8.58 11.93 -0.91
C GLN A 95 7.91 13.23 -0.47
N VAL A 96 6.93 13.12 0.43
CA VAL A 96 6.09 14.23 0.88
C VAL A 96 6.13 14.28 2.39
N VAL A 97 6.46 15.44 2.95
CA VAL A 97 6.36 15.67 4.40
C VAL A 97 4.97 16.22 4.68
N GLU A 98 4.25 15.55 5.56
CA GLU A 98 2.93 15.98 6.00
C GLU A 98 3.01 16.56 7.41
N THR A 99 2.05 17.42 7.76
CA THR A 99 1.91 17.95 9.12
C THR A 99 0.59 17.46 9.72
N LEU A 100 0.67 16.88 10.92
CA LEU A 100 -0.46 16.52 11.76
C LEU A 100 -0.34 17.29 13.07
N VAL A 101 -1.32 18.13 13.40
CA VAL A 101 -1.28 18.97 14.61
C VAL A 101 -2.06 18.28 15.72
N GLY A 102 -1.34 17.72 16.69
CA GLY A 102 -1.95 16.94 17.79
C GLY A 102 -2.61 15.67 17.28
N GLN A 103 -3.72 15.30 17.93
CA GLN A 103 -4.51 14.14 17.56
C GLN A 103 -5.31 14.46 16.30
N ALA A 104 -4.77 14.05 15.16
CA ALA A 104 -5.28 14.41 13.86
C ALA A 104 -5.26 13.22 12.90
N THR A 105 -6.23 13.22 11.99
CA THR A 105 -6.30 12.28 10.86
C THR A 105 -6.15 13.07 9.57
N LYS A 106 -5.31 12.58 8.66
CA LYS A 106 -5.16 13.14 7.32
C LYS A 106 -5.39 12.05 6.27
N ARG A 107 -6.19 12.39 5.26
CA ARG A 107 -6.42 11.56 4.09
C ARG A 107 -5.65 12.14 2.91
N LEU A 108 -4.83 11.32 2.28
CA LEU A 108 -3.99 11.67 1.14
C LEU A 108 -4.43 10.81 -0.05
N SER A 109 -4.87 11.45 -1.12
CA SER A 109 -5.08 10.70 -2.36
C SER A 109 -3.75 10.48 -3.04
N LEU A 110 -3.28 9.23 -3.05
CA LEU A 110 -2.03 8.84 -3.70
C LEU A 110 -2.14 8.98 -5.23
N SER A 111 -3.37 9.02 -5.76
CA SER A 111 -3.63 9.32 -7.17
C SER A 111 -3.44 10.81 -7.53
N SER A 112 -3.19 11.69 -6.57
CA SER A 112 -2.92 13.09 -6.85
C SER A 112 -1.57 13.29 -7.56
N ALA A 113 -1.44 14.39 -8.32
CA ALA A 113 -0.21 14.69 -9.05
C ALA A 113 1.04 14.83 -8.14
N LEU A 114 0.84 15.11 -6.86
CA LEU A 114 1.89 15.22 -5.85
C LEU A 114 2.75 13.95 -5.73
N PHE A 115 2.14 12.79 -5.92
CA PHE A 115 2.75 11.49 -5.70
C PHE A 115 3.29 10.84 -6.99
N GLY A 116 3.09 11.48 -8.14
CA GLY A 116 3.66 11.04 -9.42
C GLY A 116 3.21 9.65 -9.89
N LEU A 117 2.10 9.11 -9.36
CA LEU A 117 1.59 7.81 -9.80
C LEU A 117 1.08 7.87 -11.23
N THR A 118 1.50 6.90 -12.05
CA THR A 118 0.97 6.68 -13.39
C THR A 118 -0.09 5.58 -13.38
N PRO A 119 -1.02 5.55 -14.35
CA PRO A 119 -1.88 4.39 -14.56
C PRO A 119 -1.07 3.10 -14.74
N ASN A 120 -1.65 1.96 -14.32
CA ASN A 120 -1.03 0.63 -14.43
C ASN A 120 0.35 0.51 -13.77
N SER A 121 0.51 1.14 -12.62
CA SER A 121 1.71 1.05 -11.79
C SER A 121 1.39 0.43 -10.42
N TYR A 122 2.44 -0.04 -9.76
CA TYR A 122 2.36 -0.62 -8.42
C TYR A 122 3.68 -0.36 -7.69
N GLY A 123 3.63 -0.49 -6.38
CA GLY A 123 4.82 -0.28 -5.55
C GLY A 123 4.50 -0.27 -4.07
N ILE A 124 5.40 0.35 -3.32
CA ILE A 124 5.36 0.46 -1.87
C ILE A 124 4.97 1.89 -1.52
N ALA A 125 4.10 2.02 -0.52
CA ALA A 125 3.86 3.25 0.19
C ALA A 125 4.44 3.08 1.59
N ALA A 126 5.32 3.99 1.99
CA ALA A 126 5.95 4.01 3.30
C ALA A 126 5.56 5.30 4.02
N VAL A 127 5.24 5.18 5.29
CA VAL A 127 5.05 6.32 6.19
C VAL A 127 6.10 6.21 7.28
N GLN A 128 7.05 7.13 7.25
CA GLN A 128 8.09 7.23 8.26
C GLN A 128 7.73 8.32 9.26
N THR A 129 7.91 8.02 10.53
CA THR A 129 7.76 8.93 11.65
C THR A 129 8.85 8.66 12.67
N PHE A 130 9.23 9.68 13.42
CA PHE A 130 10.13 9.51 14.58
C PHE A 130 9.33 9.22 15.86
N ASP A 131 8.01 9.38 15.80
CA ASP A 131 7.07 9.20 16.90
C ASP A 131 6.27 7.91 16.69
N ASN A 132 6.21 7.05 17.70
CA ASN A 132 5.67 5.68 17.58
C ASN A 132 4.13 5.60 17.65
N GLU A 133 3.43 6.72 17.78
CA GLU A 133 1.96 6.74 17.92
C GLU A 133 1.23 7.17 16.64
N LEU A 134 1.63 6.59 15.50
CA LEU A 134 0.88 6.70 14.24
C LEU A 134 0.25 5.37 13.85
N THR A 135 -0.94 5.43 13.27
CA THR A 135 -1.50 4.34 12.48
C THR A 135 -1.71 4.80 11.04
N THR A 136 -1.63 3.86 10.11
CA THR A 136 -1.82 4.16 8.70
C THR A 136 -2.59 3.04 8.02
N THR A 137 -3.58 3.41 7.22
CA THR A 137 -4.38 2.48 6.42
C THR A 137 -4.52 3.02 5.00
N ALA A 138 -4.23 2.21 3.98
CA ALA A 138 -4.56 2.52 2.61
C ALA A 138 -5.92 1.91 2.24
N VAL A 139 -6.79 2.72 1.67
CA VAL A 139 -8.05 2.27 1.05
C VAL A 139 -7.84 2.25 -0.45
N ARG A 140 -7.99 1.07 -1.06
CA ARG A 140 -8.01 0.92 -2.52
C ARG A 140 -9.43 0.85 -3.00
N VAL A 141 -9.76 1.62 -4.02
CA VAL A 141 -11.09 1.66 -4.61
C VAL A 141 -10.96 1.57 -6.12
N ARG A 142 -11.84 0.78 -6.74
CA ARG A 142 -12.09 0.85 -8.18
C ARG A 142 -13.53 1.26 -8.38
N GLU A 143 -13.73 2.24 -9.24
CA GLU A 143 -15.06 2.65 -9.68
C GLU A 143 -15.25 2.30 -11.15
N LEU A 144 -16.43 1.78 -11.48
CA LEU A 144 -16.86 1.50 -12.84
C LEU A 144 -18.23 2.15 -13.06
N ALA A 145 -18.34 2.99 -14.11
CA ALA A 145 -19.58 3.70 -14.44
C ALA A 145 -20.20 4.47 -13.25
N GLY A 146 -19.37 5.09 -12.40
CA GLY A 146 -19.80 5.87 -11.24
C GLY A 146 -20.29 5.05 -10.05
N ARG A 147 -20.02 3.75 -10.02
CA ARG A 147 -20.30 2.86 -8.89
C ARG A 147 -19.00 2.22 -8.39
N VAL A 148 -18.91 2.00 -7.10
CA VAL A 148 -17.81 1.21 -6.52
C VAL A 148 -17.94 -0.23 -7.01
N ASP A 149 -16.96 -0.69 -7.76
CA ASP A 149 -16.81 -2.08 -8.21
C ASP A 149 -16.16 -2.90 -7.09
N PHE A 150 -15.08 -2.38 -6.49
CA PHE A 150 -14.52 -2.94 -5.26
C PHE A 150 -13.87 -1.89 -4.37
N ALA A 151 -13.81 -2.19 -3.08
CA ALA A 151 -13.01 -1.45 -2.10
C ALA A 151 -12.33 -2.39 -1.10
N ILE A 152 -11.09 -2.10 -0.73
CA ILE A 152 -10.35 -2.87 0.30
C ILE A 152 -9.49 -1.92 1.15
N ALA A 153 -9.55 -2.11 2.47
CA ALA A 153 -8.69 -1.42 3.43
C ALA A 153 -7.48 -2.31 3.79
N ILE A 154 -6.31 -1.68 3.86
CA ILE A 154 -5.02 -2.33 4.08
C ILE A 154 -4.28 -1.52 5.13
N ASP A 155 -4.16 -2.09 6.33
CA ASP A 155 -3.38 -1.48 7.40
C ASP A 155 -1.89 -1.62 7.09
N PHE A 156 -1.13 -0.58 7.42
CA PHE A 156 0.33 -0.59 7.30
C PHE A 156 0.91 -1.14 8.59
N GLU A 157 2.03 -1.86 8.46
CA GLU A 157 2.75 -2.49 9.57
C GLU A 157 4.20 -2.01 9.66
#